data_AF-A0A2R7NLT9-F1
#
_entry.id   AF-A0A2R7NLT9-F1
#
_cell.length_a   1.000
_cell.length_b   1.000
_cell.length_c   1.000
_cell.angle_alpha   90.00
_cell.angle_beta   90.00
_cell.angle_gamma   90.00
#
_symmetry.space_group_name_H-M   'P 1'
#
loop_
_entity.id
_entity.type
_entity.pdbx_description
1 polymer ?
#
loop_
_entity_poly.entity_id
_entity_poly.type
_entity_poly.pdbx_seq_one_letter_code
_entity_poly.pdbx_strand_id
1 'polypeptide(L)'
;MISFPGFIQKYIPSFRVGSFMTGFDKKQLYEPSFYEYRQFNTFKVGNFKFNISHHYPYSFDTPIPAVNPNYIFDYVEAGIFPQLSDKNDIKKGFIWKKMTSEEKKEAQKVINNIKNTDK
;
A
#
# COMPACT_ATOMS: atom_id res chain seq x y z
N MET A 1 12.28 4.90 -27.55
CA MET A 1 11.40 3.73 -27.73
C MET A 1 12.29 2.56 -28.11
N ILE A 2 12.46 1.57 -27.24
CA ILE A 2 13.21 0.35 -27.61
C ILE A 2 12.20 -0.57 -28.29
N SER A 3 12.26 -0.70 -29.61
CA SER A 3 11.38 -1.63 -30.33
C SER A 3 11.83 -3.06 -30.05
N PHE A 4 10.94 -3.89 -29.51
CA PHE A 4 11.22 -5.29 -29.22
C PHE A 4 10.72 -6.19 -30.37
N PRO A 5 11.42 -7.29 -30.71
CA PRO A 5 11.03 -8.14 -31.84
C PRO A 5 9.73 -8.91 -31.50
N GLY A 6 8.67 -8.68 -32.27
CA GLY A 6 7.33 -9.27 -32.05
C GLY A 6 7.28 -10.81 -32.14
N PHE A 7 8.39 -11.48 -32.46
CA PHE A 7 8.47 -12.92 -32.57
C PHE A 7 8.39 -13.62 -31.19
N ILE A 8 9.04 -13.08 -30.15
CA ILE A 8 9.08 -13.71 -28.82
C ILE A 8 7.72 -13.60 -28.10
N GLN A 9 6.99 -12.50 -28.34
CA GLN A 9 5.68 -12.26 -27.74
C GLN A 9 4.61 -13.29 -28.20
N LYS A 10 4.79 -13.92 -29.36
CA LYS A 10 3.81 -14.83 -29.96
C LYS A 10 3.84 -16.24 -29.37
N TYR A 11 4.97 -16.67 -28.81
CA TYR A 11 5.16 -18.03 -28.31
C TYR A 11 5.11 -18.14 -26.78
N ILE A 12 5.23 -17.03 -26.05
CA ILE A 12 5.19 -17.01 -24.59
C ILE A 12 4.15 -15.97 -24.14
N PRO A 13 2.87 -16.35 -24.00
CA PRO A 13 1.81 -15.43 -23.63
C PRO A 13 1.94 -14.84 -22.22
N SER A 14 2.81 -15.40 -21.37
CA SER A 14 3.17 -14.87 -20.04
C SER A 14 4.38 -13.93 -20.04
N PHE A 15 4.87 -13.52 -21.23
CA PHE A 15 6.07 -12.71 -21.37
C PHE A 15 5.91 -11.31 -20.76
N ARG A 16 6.56 -11.08 -19.61
CA ARG A 16 6.66 -9.76 -18.97
C ARG A 16 7.97 -9.11 -19.37
N VAL A 17 7.91 -8.11 -20.24
CA VAL A 17 9.06 -7.38 -20.81
C VAL A 17 10.07 -6.91 -19.74
N GLY A 18 9.59 -6.47 -18.58
CA GLY A 18 10.45 -6.03 -17.47
C GLY A 18 11.39 -7.10 -16.91
N SER A 19 11.01 -8.39 -16.99
CA SER A 19 11.80 -9.50 -16.47
C SER A 19 12.96 -9.90 -17.39
N PHE A 20 12.92 -9.50 -18.67
CA PHE A 20 13.93 -9.85 -19.66
C PHE A 20 15.07 -8.84 -19.73
N MET A 21 14.81 -7.59 -19.32
CA MET A 21 15.80 -6.50 -19.36
C MET A 21 16.93 -6.66 -18.32
N THR A 22 16.73 -7.47 -17.27
CA THR A 22 17.71 -7.66 -16.17
C THR A 22 18.52 -8.95 -16.27
N GLY A 23 18.32 -9.77 -17.30
CA GLY A 23 18.96 -11.08 -17.42
C GLY A 23 18.41 -12.11 -16.43
N PHE A 24 18.52 -13.40 -16.78
CA PHE A 24 18.08 -14.51 -15.94
C PHE A 24 19.17 -14.87 -14.92
N ASP A 25 18.85 -14.84 -13.63
CA ASP A 25 19.73 -15.32 -12.56
C ASP A 25 19.36 -16.77 -12.21
N LYS A 26 20.36 -17.65 -12.03
CA LYS A 26 20.15 -19.05 -11.61
C LYS A 26 19.37 -19.16 -10.30
N LYS A 27 19.42 -18.14 -9.44
CA LYS A 27 18.60 -18.05 -8.21
C LYS A 27 17.10 -18.07 -8.50
N GLN A 28 16.67 -17.54 -9.65
CA GLN A 28 15.27 -17.51 -10.09
C GLN A 28 14.66 -18.88 -10.37
N LEU A 29 15.45 -19.95 -10.45
CA LEU A 29 14.96 -21.32 -10.61
C LEU A 29 14.27 -21.86 -9.35
N TYR A 30 14.64 -21.36 -8.17
CA TYR A 30 14.10 -21.82 -6.89
C TYR A 30 13.53 -20.67 -6.04
N GLU A 31 13.91 -19.43 -6.31
CA GLU A 31 13.36 -18.24 -5.66
C GLU A 31 12.98 -17.22 -6.74
N PRO A 32 11.69 -17.15 -7.15
CA PRO A 32 11.27 -16.16 -8.13
C PRO A 32 11.63 -14.75 -7.63
N SER A 33 12.18 -13.92 -8.53
CA SER A 33 12.57 -12.53 -8.21
C SER A 33 11.32 -11.67 -8.03
N PHE A 34 10.61 -11.85 -6.92
CA PHE A 34 9.58 -10.93 -6.50
C PHE A 34 10.23 -9.75 -5.79
N TYR A 35 9.76 -8.55 -6.13
CA TYR A 35 10.11 -7.34 -5.41
C TYR A 35 9.42 -7.41 -4.04
N GLU A 36 10.19 -7.64 -2.98
CA GLU A 36 9.70 -7.63 -1.59
C GLU A 36 10.01 -6.27 -0.94
N TYR A 37 9.00 -5.44 -0.84
CA TYR A 37 8.99 -4.11 -0.23
C TYR A 37 8.22 -4.13 1.12
N ARG A 38 8.74 -4.88 2.09
CA ARG A 38 8.05 -5.10 3.39
C ARG A 38 8.16 -3.94 4.39
N GLN A 39 8.50 -2.73 3.96
CA GLN A 39 8.68 -1.57 4.84
C GLN A 39 7.34 -0.86 5.03
N PHE A 40 6.69 -1.11 6.18
CA PHE A 40 5.43 -0.46 6.54
C PHE A 40 5.34 -0.17 8.02
N ASN A 41 4.52 0.82 8.38
CA ASN A 41 4.11 1.09 9.76
C ASN A 41 2.62 0.79 9.94
N THR A 42 2.26 0.26 11.11
CA THR A 42 0.88 0.01 11.49
C THR A 42 0.37 1.12 12.39
N PHE A 43 -0.81 1.65 12.06
CA PHE A 43 -1.46 2.73 12.79
C PHE A 43 -2.88 2.36 13.18
N LYS A 44 -3.45 3.20 14.04
CA LYS A 44 -4.85 3.10 14.46
C LYS A 44 -5.41 4.50 14.67
N VAL A 45 -6.62 4.72 14.15
CA VAL A 45 -7.45 5.89 14.41
C VAL A 45 -8.86 5.41 14.74
N GLY A 46 -9.35 5.72 15.94
CA GLY A 46 -10.61 5.20 16.44
C GLY A 46 -10.57 3.66 16.57
N ASN A 47 -11.47 2.96 15.89
CA ASN A 47 -11.50 1.50 15.83
C ASN A 47 -10.78 0.92 14.60
N PHE A 48 -10.30 1.75 13.67
CA PHE A 48 -9.70 1.28 12.43
C PHE A 48 -8.18 1.16 12.55
N LYS A 49 -7.67 -0.07 12.42
CA LYS A 49 -6.24 -0.40 12.37
C LYS A 49 -5.84 -0.67 10.93
N PHE A 50 -4.76 -0.04 10.45
CA PHE A 50 -4.32 -0.10 9.07
C PHE A 50 -2.80 0.04 8.95
N ASN A 51 -2.27 -0.29 7.79
CA ASN A 51 -0.86 -0.24 7.45
C ASN A 51 -0.60 0.84 6.39
N ILE A 52 0.59 1.45 6.45
CA ILE A 52 1.07 2.41 5.46
C ILE A 52 2.47 1.98 5.03
N SER A 53 2.67 1.79 3.73
CA SER A 53 3.99 1.59 3.11
C SER A 53 4.85 2.84 3.27
N HIS A 54 6.13 2.66 3.59
CA HIS A 54 7.10 3.76 3.59
C HIS A 54 7.43 4.17 2.16
N HIS A 55 7.76 5.45 1.89
CA HIS A 55 8.40 5.93 0.65
C HIS A 55 7.82 5.47 -0.70
N TYR A 56 6.62 4.89 -0.72
CA TYR A 56 6.06 4.24 -1.88
C TYR A 56 4.53 4.38 -1.89
N PRO A 57 3.94 4.92 -2.97
CA PRO A 57 2.50 5.17 -3.03
C PRO A 57 1.68 3.90 -3.23
N TYR A 58 2.30 2.79 -3.59
CA TYR A 58 1.60 1.52 -3.78
C TYR A 58 1.79 0.63 -2.56
N SER A 59 0.78 -0.18 -2.28
CA SER A 59 0.73 -1.09 -1.12
C SER A 59 0.63 -2.55 -1.57
N PHE A 60 1.27 -2.90 -2.68
CA PHE A 60 1.10 -4.19 -3.37
C PHE A 60 1.52 -5.40 -2.52
N ASP A 61 2.38 -5.18 -1.53
CA ASP A 61 2.90 -6.18 -0.60
C ASP A 61 2.77 -5.77 0.87
N THR A 62 2.11 -4.64 1.12
CA THR A 62 1.77 -4.22 2.47
C THR A 62 0.55 -5.02 2.93
N PRO A 63 0.58 -5.64 4.13
CA PRO A 63 -0.55 -6.41 4.62
C PRO A 63 -1.83 -5.58 4.68
N ILE A 64 -2.95 -6.14 4.24
CA ILE A 64 -4.25 -5.48 4.34
C ILE A 64 -4.77 -5.49 5.80
N PRO A 65 -5.47 -4.44 6.26
CA PRO A 65 -5.83 -3.22 5.53
C PRO A 65 -4.63 -2.29 5.31
N ALA A 66 -4.44 -1.84 4.07
CA ALA A 66 -3.39 -0.89 3.71
C ALA A 66 -4.03 0.40 3.17
N VAL A 67 -3.48 1.55 3.55
CA VAL A 67 -3.98 2.86 3.16
C VAL A 67 -2.83 3.69 2.61
N ASN A 68 -3.06 4.34 1.47
CA ASN A 68 -2.10 5.27 0.91
C ASN A 68 -1.99 6.52 1.82
N PRO A 69 -0.77 7.01 2.13
CA PRO A 69 -0.56 8.22 2.91
C PRO A 69 -1.41 9.42 2.49
N ASN A 70 -1.58 9.64 1.18
CA ASN A 70 -2.29 10.79 0.63
C ASN A 70 -3.76 10.83 1.07
N TYR A 71 -4.40 9.67 1.10
CA TYR A 71 -5.77 9.56 1.59
C TYR A 71 -5.90 9.94 3.06
N ILE A 72 -4.88 9.68 3.89
CA ILE A 72 -4.91 10.12 5.29
C ILE A 72 -4.92 11.65 5.39
N PHE A 73 -4.15 12.34 4.55
CA PHE A 73 -4.17 13.81 4.50
C PHE A 73 -5.56 14.31 4.08
N ASP A 74 -6.13 13.75 3.01
CA ASP A 74 -7.46 14.13 2.50
C ASP A 74 -8.56 13.92 3.54
N TYR A 75 -8.54 12.79 4.25
CA TYR A 75 -9.51 12.47 5.30
C TYR A 75 -9.42 13.46 6.47
N VAL A 76 -8.20 13.77 6.91
CA VAL A 76 -7.97 14.70 8.01
C VAL A 76 -8.40 16.12 7.64
N GLU A 77 -8.09 16.56 6.43
CA GLU A 77 -8.53 17.86 5.90
C GLU A 77 -10.06 17.94 5.84
N ALA A 78 -10.72 16.88 5.35
CA ALA A 78 -12.18 16.78 5.32
C ALA A 78 -12.82 16.60 6.71
N GLY A 79 -12.03 16.36 7.77
CA GLY A 79 -12.51 16.16 9.13
C GLY A 79 -13.28 14.86 9.35
N ILE A 80 -13.11 13.88 8.46
CA ILE A 80 -13.77 12.56 8.48
C ILE A 80 -12.73 11.44 8.51
N PHE A 81 -13.10 10.26 8.98
CA PHE A 81 -12.22 9.08 8.90
C PHE A 81 -13.06 7.80 8.78
N PRO A 82 -12.60 6.78 8.04
CA PRO A 82 -13.31 5.51 7.98
C PRO A 82 -13.17 4.77 9.31
N GLN A 83 -14.29 4.27 9.81
CA GLN A 83 -14.35 3.41 10.99
C GLN A 83 -14.93 2.05 10.59
N LEU A 84 -14.49 0.98 11.23
CA LEU A 84 -15.10 -0.35 11.04
C LEU A 84 -16.58 -0.29 11.42
N SER A 85 -17.44 -0.78 10.52
CA SER A 85 -18.87 -0.93 10.77
C SER A 85 -19.13 -1.91 11.93
N ASP A 86 -18.34 -2.98 11.99
CA ASP A 86 -18.26 -3.95 13.08
C ASP A 86 -16.80 -4.08 13.53
N LYS A 87 -16.56 -3.87 14.82
CA LYS A 87 -15.21 -3.92 15.41
C LYS A 87 -14.58 -5.32 15.31
N ASN A 88 -15.38 -6.37 15.17
CA ASN A 88 -14.94 -7.75 15.17
C ASN A 88 -14.91 -8.36 13.76
N ASP A 89 -15.53 -7.72 12.77
CA ASP A 89 -15.62 -8.25 11.41
C ASP A 89 -15.41 -7.15 10.35
N ILE A 90 -14.18 -7.09 9.85
CA ILE A 90 -13.80 -6.16 8.79
C ILE A 90 -14.53 -6.40 7.46
N LYS A 91 -15.05 -7.62 7.22
CA LYS A 91 -15.76 -7.94 5.98
C LYS A 91 -17.10 -7.21 5.88
N LYS A 92 -17.65 -6.75 7.00
CA LYS A 92 -18.85 -5.91 7.04
C LYS A 92 -18.58 -4.48 6.53
N GLY A 93 -17.32 -4.14 6.30
CA GLY A 93 -16.93 -2.88 5.66
C GLY A 93 -16.82 -1.72 6.64
N PHE A 94 -16.85 -0.51 6.07
CA PHE A 94 -16.51 0.72 6.79
C PHE A 94 -17.66 1.72 6.75
N ILE A 95 -17.72 2.58 7.76
CA ILE A 95 -18.61 3.73 7.85
C ILE A 95 -17.79 5.00 7.96
N TRP A 96 -18.11 5.98 7.12
CA TRP A 96 -17.51 7.30 7.18
C TRP A 96 -18.14 8.09 8.31
N LYS A 97 -17.31 8.60 9.23
CA LYS A 97 -17.77 9.41 10.35
C LYS A 97 -16.91 10.65 10.50
N LYS A 98 -17.53 11.71 11.02
CA LYS A 98 -16.81 12.90 11.48
C LYS A 98 -15.92 12.49 12.66
N MET A 99 -14.66 12.90 12.63
CA MET A 99 -13.70 12.53 13.67
C MET A 99 -14.02 13.22 15.00
N THR A 100 -13.87 12.48 16.10
CA THR A 100 -13.81 13.06 17.44
C THR A 100 -12.51 13.84 17.67
N SER A 101 -12.44 14.60 18.76
CA SER A 101 -11.22 15.32 19.14
C SER A 101 -10.02 14.38 19.37
N GLU A 102 -10.29 13.17 19.89
CA GLU A 102 -9.30 12.13 20.12
C GLU A 102 -8.82 11.54 18.80
N GLU A 103 -9.75 11.18 17.91
CA GLU A 103 -9.43 10.62 16.58
C GLU A 103 -8.62 11.62 15.74
N LYS A 104 -8.92 12.93 15.84
CA LYS A 104 -8.09 13.97 15.19
C LYS A 104 -6.66 13.98 15.71
N LYS A 105 -6.47 13.84 17.03
CA LYS A 105 -5.12 13.77 17.62
C LYS A 105 -4.39 12.51 17.18
N GLU A 106 -5.09 11.38 17.11
CA GLU A 106 -4.54 10.12 16.59
C GLU A 106 -4.12 10.26 15.14
N ALA A 107 -4.99 10.78 14.27
CA ALA A 107 -4.70 10.99 12.86
C ALA A 107 -3.54 11.98 12.64
N GLN A 108 -3.45 13.03 13.45
CA GLN A 108 -2.31 13.97 13.39
C GLN A 108 -0.98 13.29 13.76
N LYS A 109 -0.98 12.35 14.71
CA LYS A 109 0.23 11.56 15.02
C LYS A 109 0.63 10.69 13.83
N VAL A 110 -0.33 10.10 13.13
CA VAL A 110 -0.08 9.33 11.90
C VAL A 110 0.56 10.23 10.84
N ILE A 111 -0.03 11.41 10.57
CA ILE A 111 0.51 12.40 9.62
C ILE A 111 1.95 12.79 9.94
N ASN A 112 2.22 13.07 11.22
CA ASN A 112 3.57 13.44 11.66
C ASN A 112 4.56 12.28 11.48
N ASN A 113 4.13 11.04 11.70
CA ASN A 113 4.97 9.86 11.49
C ASN A 113 5.28 9.65 10.00
N ILE A 114 4.28 9.77 9.12
CA ILE A 114 4.47 9.69 7.66
C ILE A 114 5.51 10.73 7.22
N LYS A 115 5.32 12.00 7.60
CA LYS A 115 6.23 13.11 7.24
C LYS A 115 7.65 12.95 7.76
N ASN A 116 7.84 12.21 8.86
CA ASN A 116 9.17 11.94 9.40
C ASN A 116 9.81 10.70 8.79
N THR A 117 9.00 9.75 8.33
CA THR A 117 9.48 8.54 7.67
C THR A 117 9.91 8.87 6.24
N ASP A 118 9.16 9.70 5.52
CA ASP A 118 9.41 10.06 4.12
C ASP A 118 10.41 11.24 3.93
N LYS A 119 11.16 11.60 4.98
CA LYS A 119 12.19 12.65 4.96
C LYS A 119 13.56 12.06 4.62
#